data_AF-A0AAW9IGI8-F1
#
_entry.id   AF-A0AAW9IGI8-F1
#
_cell.length_a   1.000
_cell.length_b   1.000
_cell.length_c   1.000
_cell.angle_alpha   90.00
_cell.angle_beta   90.00
_cell.angle_gamma   90.00
#
_symmetry.space_group_name_H-M   'P 1'
#
loop_
_entity.id
_entity.type
_entity.pdbx_description
1 polymer ?
#
loop_
_entity_poly.entity_id
_entity_poly.type
_entity_poly.pdbx_seq_one_letter_code
_entity_poly.pdbx_strand_id
1 'polypeptide(L)'
;SNGKLNGVIFSIIFLLSGAFIAMLIDKFIPDEPRPSPSAPSGKLYRVGFVSMIALMIHNFPEGIATFVSGYENTTLGISIALAIALHNIPEGISVAMPIYYSTKSKYKAFKYTLFSGLAEPIGALL
;
A
#
# COMPACT_ATOMS: atom_id res chain seq x y z
N SER A 1 10.28 -18.78 -28.68
CA SER A 1 10.87 -19.16 -27.38
C SER A 1 9.74 -19.43 -26.41
N ASN A 2 9.69 -20.64 -25.86
CA ASN A 2 8.70 -21.04 -24.83
C ASN A 2 8.73 -20.12 -23.59
N GLY A 3 9.80 -19.36 -23.38
CA GLY A 3 9.90 -18.37 -22.31
C GLY A 3 8.91 -17.21 -22.41
N LYS A 4 8.54 -16.76 -23.62
CA LYS A 4 7.54 -15.68 -23.79
C LYS A 4 6.13 -16.17 -23.43
N LEU A 5 5.78 -17.39 -23.83
CA LEU A 5 4.49 -17.99 -23.52
C LEU A 5 4.36 -18.29 -22.02
N ASN A 6 5.42 -18.85 -21.42
CA ASN A 6 5.46 -19.09 -19.98
C ASN A 6 5.35 -17.78 -19.19
N GLY A 7 6.06 -16.73 -19.61
CA GLY A 7 5.96 -15.40 -19.00
C GLY A 7 4.54 -14.85 -19.01
N VAL A 8 3.85 -14.92 -20.16
CA VAL A 8 2.45 -14.48 -20.27
C VAL A 8 1.53 -15.31 -19.37
N ILE A 9 1.70 -16.64 -19.32
CA ILE A 9 0.91 -17.52 -18.46
C ILE A 9 1.12 -17.18 -16.99
N PHE A 10 2.37 -16.97 -16.54
CA PHE A 10 2.66 -16.57 -15.17
C PHE A 10 2.05 -15.21 -14.84
N SER A 11 2.17 -14.21 -15.74
CA SER A 11 1.55 -12.90 -15.53
C SER A 11 0.03 -12.98 -15.39
N ILE A 12 -0.64 -13.82 -16.19
CA ILE A 12 -2.09 -14.03 -16.09
C ILE A 12 -2.45 -14.70 -14.75
N ILE A 13 -1.70 -15.72 -14.33
CA ILE A 13 -1.91 -16.40 -13.05
C ILE A 13 -1.75 -15.41 -11.88
N PHE A 14 -0.70 -14.59 -11.89
CA PHE A 14 -0.49 -13.57 -10.86
C PHE A 14 -1.59 -12.51 -10.85
N LEU A 15 -2.04 -12.05 -12.02
CA LEU A 15 -3.15 -11.10 -12.14
C LEU A 15 -4.45 -11.66 -11.54
N LEU A 16 -4.82 -12.88 -11.94
CA LEU A 16 -6.04 -13.54 -11.47
C LEU A 16 -5.98 -13.85 -9.97
N SER A 17 -4.82 -14.30 -9.48
CA SER A 17 -4.60 -14.57 -8.06
C SER A 17 -4.68 -13.29 -7.24
N GLY A 18 -4.09 -12.19 -7.73
CA GLY A 18 -4.19 -10.87 -7.10
C GLY A 18 -5.63 -10.36 -7.03
N ALA A 19 -6.39 -10.48 -8.12
CA ALA A 19 -7.81 -10.13 -8.15
C ALA A 19 -8.64 -10.99 -7.18
N PHE A 20 -8.37 -12.29 -7.12
CA PHE A 20 -9.05 -13.20 -6.20
C PHE A 20 -8.74 -12.89 -4.73
N ILE A 21 -7.48 -12.60 -4.39
CA ILE A 21 -7.09 -12.18 -3.04
C ILE A 21 -7.76 -10.86 -2.67
N ALA A 22 -7.81 -9.89 -3.59
CA ALA A 22 -8.51 -8.63 -3.39
C ALA A 22 -10.01 -8.85 -3.12
N MET A 23 -10.64 -9.81 -3.80
CA MET A 23 -12.02 -10.22 -3.54
C MET A 23 -12.18 -10.93 -2.18
N LEU A 24 -11.20 -11.70 -1.72
CA LEU A 24 -11.25 -12.34 -0.40
C LEU A 24 -11.02 -11.36 0.75
N ILE A 25 -10.25 -10.29 0.51
CA ILE A 25 -10.02 -9.20 1.47
C ILE A 25 -11.35 -8.57 1.93
N ASP A 26 -12.40 -8.56 1.10
CA ASP A 26 -13.75 -8.12 1.48
C ASP A 26 -14.29 -8.81 2.74
N LYS A 27 -13.88 -10.06 2.99
CA LYS A 27 -14.31 -10.85 4.16
C LYS A 27 -13.50 -10.52 5.41
N PHE A 28 -12.30 -9.96 5.26
CA PHE A 28 -11.40 -9.59 6.34
C PHE A 28 -11.45 -8.10 6.68
N ILE A 29 -12.09 -7.28 5.82
CA ILE A 29 -12.32 -5.87 6.11
C ILE A 29 -13.30 -5.76 7.29
N PRO A 30 -12.89 -5.11 8.40
CA PRO A 30 -13.78 -4.90 9.52
C PRO A 30 -14.93 -3.97 9.12
N ASP A 31 -16.12 -4.25 9.65
CA ASP A 31 -17.27 -3.36 9.49
C ASP A 31 -16.94 -1.95 9.99
N GLU A 32 -17.54 -0.94 9.35
CA GLU A 32 -17.34 0.45 9.72
C GLU A 32 -17.59 0.65 11.23
N PRO A 33 -16.69 1.31 11.97
CA PRO A 33 -16.96 1.60 13.37
C PRO A 33 -18.01 2.72 13.46
N ARG A 34 -19.28 2.30 13.61
CA ARG A 34 -20.52 3.10 13.66
C ARG A 34 -20.66 4.13 12.52
N PRO A 35 -21.59 3.92 11.58
CA PRO A 35 -21.84 4.92 10.53
C PRO A 35 -22.28 6.23 11.18
N SER A 36 -21.55 7.31 10.89
CA SER A 36 -22.09 8.66 11.06
C SER A 36 -23.23 8.81 10.04
N PRO A 37 -24.37 9.43 10.40
CA PRO A 37 -25.46 9.72 9.46
C PRO A 37 -25.02 10.53 8.21
N SER A 38 -23.84 11.15 8.27
CA SER A 38 -23.24 11.96 7.20
C SER A 38 -21.98 11.34 6.56
N ALA A 39 -21.65 10.08 6.88
CA ALA A 39 -20.51 9.38 6.30
C ALA A 39 -20.86 8.72 4.96
N PRO A 40 -20.15 9.01 3.85
CA PRO A 40 -20.26 8.23 2.62
C PRO A 40 -19.89 6.76 2.87
N SER A 41 -20.69 5.88 2.26
CA SER A 41 -20.76 4.41 2.38
C SER A 41 -19.48 3.64 2.73
N GLY A 42 -19.65 2.47 3.36
CA GLY A 42 -18.64 1.42 3.59
C GLY A 42 -17.74 1.05 2.42
N LYS A 43 -18.13 1.36 1.18
CA LYS A 43 -17.28 1.24 -0.01
C LYS A 43 -16.01 2.07 0.09
N LEU A 44 -16.06 3.27 0.67
CA LEU A 44 -14.92 4.17 0.73
C LEU A 44 -13.93 3.77 1.84
N TYR A 45 -14.43 3.28 2.98
CA TYR A 45 -13.59 2.66 4.00
C TYR A 45 -12.82 1.47 3.44
N ARG A 46 -13.52 0.61 2.69
CA ARG A 46 -12.94 -0.53 1.98
C ARG A 46 -11.83 -0.10 1.02
N VAL A 47 -12.07 0.91 0.18
CA VAL A 47 -11.03 1.45 -0.72
C VAL A 47 -9.79 1.84 0.08
N GLY A 48 -9.94 2.63 1.16
CA GLY A 48 -8.80 3.05 1.98
C GLY A 48 -8.06 1.89 2.66
N PHE A 49 -8.79 0.88 3.13
CA PHE A 49 -8.20 -0.29 3.77
C PHE A 49 -7.47 -1.19 2.78
N VAL A 50 -8.05 -1.45 1.61
CA VAL A 50 -7.37 -2.22 0.55
C VAL A 50 -6.14 -1.48 0.06
N SER A 51 -6.22 -0.15 -0.14
CA SER A 51 -5.06 0.68 -0.49
C SER A 51 -3.95 0.56 0.55
N MET A 52 -4.29 0.59 1.85
CA MET A 52 -3.31 0.41 2.93
C MET A 52 -2.54 -0.91 2.78
N ILE A 53 -3.25 -2.03 2.59
CA ILE A 53 -2.61 -3.35 2.45
C ILE A 53 -1.79 -3.44 1.16
N ALA A 54 -2.31 -2.91 0.04
CA ALA A 54 -1.61 -2.91 -1.23
C ALA A 54 -0.28 -2.14 -1.14
N LEU A 55 -0.31 -0.95 -0.51
CA LEU A 55 0.89 -0.15 -0.29
C LEU A 55 1.85 -0.80 0.71
N MET A 56 1.37 -1.44 1.79
CA MET A 56 2.28 -2.21 2.66
C MET A 56 3.11 -3.24 1.88
N ILE A 57 2.50 -3.91 0.89
CA ILE A 57 3.22 -4.88 0.05
C ILE A 57 4.16 -4.18 -0.94
N HIS A 58 3.80 -2.98 -1.42
CA HIS A 58 4.58 -2.20 -2.38
C HIS A 58 5.82 -1.53 -1.75
N ASN A 59 5.63 -0.87 -0.60
CA ASN A 59 6.69 -0.11 0.09
C ASN A 59 7.73 -1.06 0.72
N PHE A 60 7.41 -2.34 0.93
CA PHE A 60 8.39 -3.30 1.47
C PHE A 60 9.60 -3.49 0.53
N PRO A 61 9.44 -3.86 -0.76
CA PRO A 61 10.53 -3.82 -1.73
C PRO A 61 11.24 -2.47 -1.88
N GLU A 62 10.52 -1.36 -1.76
CA GLU A 62 11.12 -0.02 -1.84
C GLU A 62 12.08 0.26 -0.67
N GLY A 63 11.71 -0.19 0.53
CA GLY A 63 12.59 -0.17 1.70
C GLY A 63 13.91 -0.92 1.46
N ILE A 64 13.82 -2.14 0.92
CA ILE A 64 15.00 -2.95 0.56
C ILE A 64 15.86 -2.20 -0.48
N ALA A 65 15.25 -1.66 -1.52
CA ALA A 65 15.97 -0.92 -2.57
C ALA A 65 16.67 0.33 -2.02
N THR A 66 16.03 1.04 -1.10
CA THR A 66 16.62 2.20 -0.41
C THR A 66 17.84 1.79 0.40
N PHE A 67 17.74 0.71 1.17
CA PHE A 67 18.86 0.20 1.97
C PHE A 67 20.04 -0.25 1.11
N VAL A 68 19.79 -1.12 0.12
CA VAL A 68 20.83 -1.63 -0.78
C VAL A 68 21.52 -0.48 -1.51
N SER A 69 20.77 0.49 -2.01
CA SER A 69 21.37 1.64 -2.71
C SER A 69 22.24 2.52 -1.80
N GLY A 70 21.81 2.75 -0.56
CA GLY A 70 22.59 3.48 0.44
C GLY A 70 23.84 2.74 0.91
N TYR A 71 23.77 1.40 0.96
CA TYR A 71 24.92 0.55 1.25
C TYR A 71 25.97 0.59 0.13
N GLU A 72 25.54 0.51 -1.13
CA GLU A 72 26.43 0.54 -2.30
C GLU A 72 27.01 1.93 -2.57
N ASN A 73 26.20 2.98 -2.48
CA ASN A 73 26.62 4.35 -2.72
C ASN A 73 25.75 5.36 -1.98
N THR A 74 26.32 6.04 -0.99
CA THR A 74 25.60 7.01 -0.16
C THR A 74 24.92 8.12 -0.95
N THR A 75 25.54 8.65 -2.01
CA THR A 75 24.92 9.69 -2.85
C THR A 75 23.69 9.16 -3.57
N LEU A 76 23.77 7.95 -4.15
CA LEU A 76 22.64 7.28 -4.79
C LEU A 76 21.54 6.97 -3.77
N GLY A 77 21.90 6.48 -2.59
CA GLY A 77 20.96 6.21 -1.50
C GLY A 77 20.21 7.45 -1.05
N ILE A 78 20.89 8.60 -0.89
CA ILE A 78 20.23 9.87 -0.55
C ILE A 78 19.26 10.30 -1.67
N SER A 79 19.67 10.19 -2.94
CA SER A 79 18.80 10.51 -4.07
C SER A 79 17.54 9.63 -4.12
N ILE A 80 17.69 8.32 -3.90
CA ILE A 80 16.57 7.35 -3.88
C ILE A 80 15.66 7.60 -2.67
N ALA A 81 16.23 7.79 -1.48
CA ALA A 81 15.45 8.08 -0.27
C ALA A 81 14.60 9.35 -0.42
N LEU A 82 15.15 10.41 -1.02
CA LEU A 82 14.38 11.62 -1.33
C LEU A 82 13.29 11.38 -2.36
N ALA A 83 13.56 10.59 -3.40
CA ALA A 83 12.57 10.26 -4.41
C ALA A 83 11.39 9.47 -3.82
N ILE A 84 11.67 8.47 -2.98
CA ILE A 84 10.66 7.65 -2.29
C ILE A 84 9.87 8.50 -1.28
N ALA A 85 10.55 9.35 -0.50
CA ALA A 85 9.87 10.25 0.43
C ALA A 85 8.84 11.16 -0.27
N LEU A 86 9.13 11.62 -1.49
CA LEU A 86 8.19 12.39 -2.31
C LEU A 86 7.07 11.52 -2.89
N HIS A 87 7.35 10.28 -3.27
CA HIS A 87 6.37 9.32 -3.78
C HIS A 87 5.34 8.93 -2.71
N ASN A 88 5.78 8.79 -1.47
CA ASN A 88 4.95 8.42 -0.33
C ASN A 88 3.87 9.44 0.04
N ILE A 89 4.03 10.70 -0.40
CA ILE A 89 3.02 11.74 -0.16
C ILE A 89 1.71 11.42 -0.90
N PRO A 90 1.69 11.27 -2.24
CA PRO A 90 0.52 10.78 -2.98
C PRO A 90 -0.05 9.46 -2.45
N GLU A 91 0.80 8.49 -2.14
CA GLU A 91 0.39 7.18 -1.66
C GLU A 91 -0.32 7.29 -0.31
N GLY A 92 0.25 8.04 0.63
CA GLY A 92 -0.36 8.26 1.93
C GLY A 92 -1.71 8.97 1.83
N ILE A 93 -1.87 9.91 0.89
CA ILE A 93 -3.15 10.57 0.60
C ILE A 93 -4.19 9.55 0.09
N SER A 94 -3.77 8.57 -0.73
CA SER A 94 -4.65 7.53 -1.28
C SER A 94 -5.24 6.60 -0.20
N VAL A 95 -4.58 6.46 0.95
CA VAL A 95 -5.08 5.75 2.14
C VAL A 95 -5.87 6.68 3.05
N ALA A 96 -5.31 7.85 3.36
CA ALA A 96 -5.85 8.78 4.34
C ALA A 96 -7.23 9.31 3.93
N MET A 97 -7.40 9.70 2.67
CA MET A 97 -8.64 10.36 2.23
C MET A 97 -9.85 9.43 2.28
N PRO A 98 -9.82 8.21 1.71
CA PRO A 98 -10.97 7.32 1.79
C PRO A 98 -11.33 6.95 3.24
N ILE A 99 -10.34 6.72 4.10
CA ILE A 99 -10.56 6.44 5.53
C ILE A 99 -11.13 7.65 6.27
N TYR A 100 -10.62 8.85 6.01
CA TYR A 100 -11.14 10.05 6.63
C TYR A 100 -12.56 10.35 6.19
N TYR A 101 -12.86 10.26 4.89
CA TYR A 101 -14.18 10.58 4.39
C TYR A 101 -15.23 9.56 4.83
N SER A 102 -14.89 8.29 4.98
CA SER A 102 -15.77 7.25 5.53
C SER A 102 -15.93 7.31 7.06
N THR A 103 -14.86 7.56 7.81
CA THR A 103 -14.91 7.48 9.29
C THR A 103 -15.04 8.83 10.00
N LYS A 104 -14.78 9.94 9.30
CA LYS A 104 -14.60 11.30 9.84
C LYS A 104 -13.54 11.41 10.94
N SER A 105 -12.66 10.42 11.08
CA SER A 105 -11.63 10.37 12.11
C SER A 105 -10.25 10.62 11.52
N LYS A 106 -9.67 11.80 11.81
CA LYS A 106 -8.29 12.13 11.44
C LYS A 106 -7.29 11.14 12.05
N TYR A 107 -7.55 10.66 13.27
CA TYR A 107 -6.71 9.69 13.95
C TYR A 107 -6.69 8.33 13.23
N LYS A 108 -7.85 7.82 12.77
CA LYS A 108 -7.88 6.57 11.99
C LYS A 108 -7.17 6.73 10.65
N ALA A 109 -7.41 7.83 9.94
CA ALA A 109 -6.74 8.12 8.67
C ALA A 109 -5.22 8.17 8.84
N PHE A 110 -4.74 8.88 9.87
CA PHE A 110 -3.32 8.91 10.22
C PHE A 110 -2.78 7.52 10.57
N LYS A 111 -3.46 6.78 11.45
CA LYS A 111 -3.02 5.45 11.90
C LYS A 111 -2.87 4.46 10.74
N TYR A 112 -3.83 4.43 9.81
CA TYR A 112 -3.75 3.50 8.67
C TYR A 112 -2.67 3.90 7.67
N THR A 113 -2.53 5.21 7.42
CA THR A 113 -1.45 5.73 6.57
C THR A 113 -0.06 5.48 7.19
N LEU A 114 0.05 5.58 8.51
CA LEU A 114 1.27 5.23 9.23
C LEU A 114 1.58 3.74 9.08
N PHE A 115 0.59 2.86 9.26
CA PHE A 115 0.79 1.43 9.10
C PHE A 115 1.20 1.03 7.68
N SER A 116 0.68 1.70 6.64
CA SER A 116 1.14 1.45 5.28
C SER A 116 2.61 1.85 5.10
N GLY A 117 3.00 3.01 5.61
CA GLY A 117 4.38 3.51 5.51
C GLY A 117 5.40 2.73 6.36
N LEU A 118 4.99 1.99 7.40
CA LEU A 118 5.91 1.19 8.21
C LEU A 118 6.54 0.02 7.45
N ALA A 119 5.99 -0.39 6.31
CA ALA A 119 6.58 -1.46 5.50
C ALA A 119 7.97 -1.11 4.94
N GLU A 120 8.21 0.17 4.62
CA GLU A 120 9.50 0.67 4.14
C GLU A 120 10.65 0.51 5.14
N PRO A 121 10.57 1.03 6.39
CA PRO A 121 11.64 0.84 7.36
C PRO A 121 11.80 -0.63 7.75
N ILE A 122 10.73 -1.44 7.69
CA ILE A 122 10.84 -2.89 7.91
C ILE A 122 11.62 -3.56 6.76
N GLY A 123 11.32 -3.20 5.50
CA GLY A 123 12.05 -3.67 4.33
C GLY A 123 13.51 -3.25 4.35
N ALA A 124 13.81 -2.02 4.78
CA ALA A 124 15.17 -1.50 4.87
C ALA A 124 16.05 -2.16 5.95
N LEU A 125 15.45 -2.91 6.89
CA LEU A 125 16.19 -3.61 7.95
C LEU A 125 16.63 -5.04 7.55
N LEU A 126 16.22 -5.51 6.37
CA LEU A 126 16.51 -6.85 5.85
C LEU A 126 17.56 -6.79 4.72
#